data_AF-A0A1M3HIL1-F1
#
_entry.id   AF-A0A1M3HIL1-F1
#
_cell.length_a   1.000
_cell.length_b   1.000
_cell.length_c   1.000
_cell.angle_alpha   90.00
_cell.angle_beta   90.00
_cell.angle_gamma   90.00
#
_symmetry.space_group_name_H-M   'P 1'
#
loop_
_entity.id
_entity.type
_entity.pdbx_description
1 polymer ?
#
loop_
_entity_poly.entity_id
_entity_poly.type
_entity_poly.pdbx_seq_one_letter_code
_entity_poly.pdbx_strand_id
1 'polypeptide(L)' 'MENDAPDGRRRRYELRRSILDYGMGVIIFGFGVFMLLAPKLGFNFVIDDFFRYAFSGLWLLYGGWRIYRGYKKNYYR' A
#
# COMPACT_ATOMS: atom_id res chain seq x y z
N MET A 1 -33.96 9.31 25.43
CA MET A 1 -32.51 9.52 25.59
C MET A 1 -31.90 9.40 24.20
N GLU A 2 -32.10 10.42 23.37
CA GLU A 2 -31.68 10.44 21.98
C GLU A 2 -30.48 11.38 21.89
N ASN A 3 -29.29 10.78 21.82
CA ASN A 3 -28.05 11.48 21.53
C ASN A 3 -27.38 10.74 20.38
N ASP A 4 -28.03 10.80 19.22
CA ASP A 4 -27.53 10.34 17.92
C ASP A 4 -26.42 11.26 17.40
N ALA A 5 -25.29 11.28 18.10
CA ALA A 5 -24.04 11.84 17.59
C ALA A 5 -22.92 10.80 17.43
N PRO A 6 -23.09 9.69 16.66
CA PRO A 6 -21.95 8.84 16.26
C PRO A 6 -21.40 9.11 14.86
N ASP A 7 -22.10 9.85 13.99
CA ASP A 7 -21.84 9.79 12.54
C ASP A 7 -20.53 10.44 12.09
N GLY A 8 -20.22 11.64 12.61
CA GLY A 8 -18.98 12.35 12.25
C GLY A 8 -17.70 11.66 12.73
N ARG A 9 -17.77 10.95 13.88
CA ARG A 9 -16.60 10.26 14.47
C ARG A 9 -16.34 8.91 13.79
N ARG A 10 -17.40 8.16 13.44
CA ARG A 10 -17.30 6.91 12.68
C ARG A 10 -16.77 7.14 11.27
N ARG A 11 -17.29 8.13 10.55
CA ARG A 11 -16.83 8.48 9.19
C ARG A 11 -15.34 8.88 9.16
N ARG A 12 -14.88 9.66 10.14
CA ARG A 12 -13.45 10.02 10.28
C ARG A 12 -12.56 8.81 10.60
N TYR A 13 -13.05 7.88 11.42
CA TYR A 13 -12.31 6.65 11.75
C TYR A 13 -12.19 5.72 10.53
N GLU A 14 -13.27 5.55 9.77
CA GLU A 14 -13.29 4.77 8.54
C GLU A 14 -12.39 5.35 7.45
N LEU A 15 -12.40 6.68 7.27
CA LEU A 15 -11.49 7.37 6.34
C LEU A 15 -10.03 7.17 6.75
N ARG A 16 -9.68 7.33 8.03
CA ARG A 16 -8.31 7.09 8.52
C ARG A 16 -7.88 5.64 8.29
N ARG A 17 -8.76 4.68 8.58
CA ARG A 17 -8.49 3.27 8.36
C ARG A 17 -8.28 2.96 6.88
N SER A 18 -9.08 3.55 6.00
CA SER A 18 -8.95 3.40 4.55
C SER A 18 -7.65 4.02 4.01
N ILE A 19 -7.22 5.17 4.53
CA ILE A 19 -5.96 5.82 4.17
C ILE A 19 -4.77 4.97 4.63
N LEU A 20 -4.82 4.40 5.83
CA LEU A 20 -3.78 3.48 6.32
C LEU A 20 -3.69 2.22 5.45
N ASP A 21 -4.82 1.66 5.04
CA ASP A 21 -4.85 0.48 4.16
C ASP A 21 -4.32 0.77 2.75
N TYR A 22 -4.60 1.95 2.22
CA TYR A 22 -4.08 2.42 0.94
C TYR A 22 -2.59 2.74 1.04
N GLY A 23 -2.19 3.49 2.07
CA GLY A 23 -0.81 3.88 2.33
C GLY A 23 0.09 2.66 2.48
N MET A 24 -0.35 1.62 3.18
CA MET A 24 0.38 0.36 3.27
C MET A 24 0.57 -0.31 1.91
N GLY A 25 -0.43 -0.25 1.02
CA GLY A 25 -0.29 -0.74 -0.36
C GLY A 25 0.73 0.03 -1.18
N VAL A 26 0.72 1.37 -1.07
CA VAL A 26 1.69 2.26 -1.72
C VAL A 26 3.10 2.03 -1.20
N ILE A 27 3.27 1.86 0.11
CA ILE A 27 4.57 1.57 0.73
C ILE A 27 5.11 0.23 0.21
N ILE A 28 4.31 -0.83 0.27
CA ILE A 28 4.73 -2.18 -0.19
C ILE A 28 5.09 -2.15 -1.68
N PHE A 29 4.25 -1.51 -2.50
CA PHE A 29 4.51 -1.36 -3.92
C PHE A 29 5.79 -0.56 -4.19
N GLY A 30 5.96 0.59 -3.52
CA GLY A 30 7.14 1.44 -3.65
C GLY A 30 8.42 0.72 -3.26
N PHE A 31 8.38 -0.11 -2.22
CA PHE A 31 9.48 -0.98 -1.83
C PHE A 31 9.79 -2.05 -2.90
N GLY A 32 8.76 -2.66 -3.50
CA GLY A 32 8.94 -3.59 -4.61
C GLY A 32 9.63 -2.94 -5.81
N VAL A 33 9.19 -1.73 -6.19
CA VAL A 33 9.82 -0.92 -7.24
C VAL A 33 11.26 -0.60 -6.87
N PHE A 34 11.49 -0.12 -5.64
CA PHE A 34 12.81 0.22 -5.14
C PHE A 34 13.78 -0.95 -5.22
N MET A 35 13.37 -2.16 -4.85
CA MET A 35 14.22 -3.35 -4.94
C MET A 35 14.64 -3.70 -6.38
N LEU A 36 13.85 -3.34 -7.42
CA LEU A 36 14.26 -3.51 -8.82
C LEU A 36 15.26 -2.45 -9.27
N LEU A 37 15.08 -1.21 -8.81
CA LEU A 37 15.93 -0.08 -9.22
C LEU A 37 17.21 0.03 -8.38
N ALA A 38 17.23 -0.50 -7.18
CA ALA A 38 18.35 -0.52 -6.27
C ALA A 38 19.69 -0.96 -6.90
N PRO A 39 19.79 -2.07 -7.67
CA PRO A 39 21.04 -2.42 -8.36
C PRO A 39 21.48 -1.38 -9.38
N LYS A 40 20.55 -0.70 -10.07
CA LYS A 40 20.87 0.41 -10.99
C LYS A 40 21.33 1.68 -10.26
N LEU A 41 20.92 1.84 -9.01
CA LEU A 41 21.27 2.96 -8.13
C LEU A 41 22.55 2.70 -7.32
N GLY A 42 23.22 1.56 -7.53
CA GLY A 42 24.45 1.18 -6.83
C GLY A 42 24.23 0.57 -5.44
N PHE A 43 22.99 0.22 -5.09
CA PHE A 43 22.70 -0.52 -3.86
C PHE A 43 22.90 -2.02 -4.09
N ASN A 44 23.93 -2.57 -3.45
CA ASN A 44 24.17 -4.01 -3.42
C ASN A 44 23.45 -4.62 -2.22
N PHE A 45 22.54 -5.56 -2.48
CA PHE A 45 21.94 -6.37 -1.44
C PHE A 45 22.72 -7.66 -1.27
N VAL A 46 22.78 -8.16 -0.04
CA VAL A 46 23.39 -9.47 0.31
C VAL A 46 22.50 -10.65 -0.12
N ILE A 47 21.32 -10.35 -0.66
CA ILE A 47 20.30 -11.32 -1.06
C ILE A 47 20.57 -11.73 -2.50
N ASP A 48 20.46 -13.03 -2.79
CA ASP A 48 20.57 -13.57 -4.14
C ASP A 48 19.57 -12.93 -5.11
N ASP A 49 20.01 -12.74 -6.36
CA ASP A 49 19.25 -12.05 -7.40
C ASP A 49 17.89 -12.71 -7.66
N PHE A 50 17.81 -14.05 -7.65
CA PHE A 50 16.56 -14.76 -7.87
C PHE A 50 15.53 -14.39 -6.80
N PHE A 51 15.95 -14.42 -5.54
CA PHE A 51 15.08 -14.05 -4.42
C PHE A 51 14.70 -12.57 -4.48
N ARG A 52 15.63 -11.67 -4.81
CA ARG A 52 15.31 -10.24 -4.95
C ARG A 52 14.23 -10.00 -6.01
N TYR A 53 14.37 -10.60 -7.19
CA TYR A 53 13.36 -10.47 -8.25
C TYR A 53 12.03 -11.12 -7.88
N ALA A 54 12.04 -12.28 -7.23
CA ALA A 54 10.83 -12.96 -6.77
C ALA A 54 10.07 -12.13 -5.72
N PHE A 55 10.77 -11.62 -4.70
CA PHE A 55 10.17 -10.78 -3.65
C PHE A 55 9.68 -9.44 -4.19
N SER A 56 10.46 -8.81 -5.07
CA SER A 56 10.03 -7.59 -5.73
C SER A 56 8.77 -7.82 -6.58
N GLY A 57 8.73 -8.90 -7.36
CA GLY A 57 7.53 -9.28 -8.13
C GLY A 57 6.31 -9.47 -7.24
N LEU A 58 6.45 -10.19 -6.11
CA LEU A 58 5.38 -10.39 -5.14
C LEU A 58 4.90 -9.06 -4.52
N TRP A 59 5.83 -8.18 -4.13
CA TRP A 59 5.50 -6.87 -3.55
C TRP A 59 4.85 -5.92 -4.55
N LEU A 60 5.26 -5.96 -5.81
CA LEU A 60 4.63 -5.21 -6.90
C LEU A 60 3.22 -5.72 -7.20
N LEU A 61 3.05 -7.05 -7.32
CA LEU A 61 1.74 -7.64 -7.59
C LEU A 61 0.76 -7.39 -6.44
N TYR A 62 1.17 -7.68 -5.20
CA TYR A 62 0.33 -7.51 -4.02
C TYR A 62 0.07 -6.03 -3.69
N GLY A 63 1.12 -5.20 -3.70
CA GLY A 63 1.03 -3.76 -3.49
C GLY A 63 0.18 -3.10 -4.57
N GLY A 64 0.39 -3.46 -5.84
CA GLY A 64 -0.38 -2.96 -6.98
C GLY A 64 -1.86 -3.35 -6.89
N TRP A 65 -2.17 -4.59 -6.53
CA TRP A 65 -3.54 -5.02 -6.26
C TRP A 65 -4.20 -4.23 -5.13
N ARG A 66 -3.47 -3.94 -4.05
CA ARG A 66 -3.96 -3.16 -2.90
C ARG A 66 -4.21 -1.70 -3.28
N ILE A 67 -3.35 -1.11 -4.10
CA ILE A 67 -3.52 0.23 -4.68
C ILE A 67 -4.74 0.24 -5.62
N TYR A 68 -4.87 -0.72 -6.53
CA TYR A 68 -6.01 -0.84 -7.44
C TYR A 68 -7.34 -0.96 -6.69
N ARG A 69 -7.38 -1.80 -5.66
CA ARG A 69 -8.54 -1.93 -4.76
C ARG A 69 -8.85 -0.61 -4.06
N GLY A 70 -7.84 0.12 -3.61
CA GLY A 70 -7.99 1.42 -2.96
C GLY A 70 -8.47 2.52 -3.92
N TYR A 71 -7.96 2.56 -5.15
CA TYR A 71 -8.37 3.51 -6.19
C TYR A 71 -9.83 3.31 -6.60
N LYS A 72 -10.27 2.05 -6.74
CA LYS A 72 -11.69 1.73 -7.02
C LYS A 72 -12.61 2.09 -5.85
N LYS A 73 -12.08 2.15 -4.63
CA LYS A 73 -12.77 2.63 -3.42
C LYS A 73 -12.70 4.14 -3.25
N ASN A 74 -12.41 4.89 -4.32
CA ASN A 74 -12.61 6.32 -4.33
C ASN A 74 -14.04 6.64 -3.92
N TYR A 75 -14.12 7.18 -2.70
CA TYR A 75 -15.24 7.82 -2.02
C TYR A 75 -15.81 9.04 -2.82
N TYR A 76 -15.62 9.09 -4.14
CA TYR A 76 -16.30 10.02 -5.04
C TYR A 76 -17.65 9.42 -5.43
N ARG A 77 -18.53 9.26 -4.44
CA ARG A 77 -19.98 9.40 -4.60
C ARG A 77 -20.56 9.93 -3.30
#